data_AF-A0A9Y1Z5M5-F1
#
_entry.id   AF-A0A9Y1Z5M5-F1
#
_cell.length_a   1.000
_cell.length_b   1.000
_cell.length_c   1.000
_cell.angle_alpha   90.00
_cell.angle_beta   90.00
_cell.angle_gamma   90.00
#
_symmetry.space_group_name_H-M   'P 1'
#
loop_
_entity.id
_entity.type
_entity.pdbx_description
1 polymer ?
#
loop_
_entity_poly.entity_id
_entity_poly.type
_entity_poly.pdbx_seq_one_letter_code
_entity_poly.pdbx_strand_id
1 'polypeptide(L)'
;MSAVVTAARRRIEREHEDVLEAVDACADAVAASWNREATSDRTAVVDPFQTVLEKRGVASRLPRVLADAVDATGHALSASPVPAPPYVVVTSRGPVLRATIGPGRLVIRLDVFEVVRGEPTRYRRRDGTDLVVSLE
;
A
#
# COMPACT_ATOMS: atom_id res chain seq x y z
N MET A 1 8.63 -17.75 -7.50
CA MET A 1 7.82 -16.52 -7.63
C MET A 1 7.22 -16.52 -9.03
N SER A 2 5.90 -16.31 -9.18
CA SER A 2 5.22 -16.29 -10.49
C SER A 2 5.77 -15.18 -11.39
N ALA A 3 5.81 -15.39 -12.72
CA ALA A 3 6.20 -14.36 -13.69
C ALA A 3 5.32 -13.09 -13.57
N VAL A 4 4.03 -13.26 -13.27
CA VAL A 4 3.08 -12.16 -13.00
C VAL A 4 3.55 -11.31 -11.81
N VAL A 5 3.88 -11.96 -10.69
CA VAL A 5 4.35 -11.28 -9.47
C VAL A 5 5.64 -10.51 -9.73
N THR A 6 6.59 -11.13 -10.44
CA THR A 6 7.87 -10.51 -10.79
C THR A 6 7.69 -9.30 -11.72
N ALA A 7 6.82 -9.40 -12.73
CA ALA A 7 6.56 -8.32 -13.68
C ALA A 7 5.88 -7.12 -13.01
N ALA A 8 4.84 -7.37 -12.22
CA ALA A 8 4.15 -6.33 -11.46
C ALA A 8 5.10 -5.64 -10.47
N ARG A 9 5.87 -6.39 -9.68
CA ARG A 9 6.86 -5.83 -8.73
C ARG A 9 7.86 -4.92 -9.46
N ARG A 10 8.49 -5.40 -10.53
CA ARG A 10 9.50 -4.64 -11.28
C ARG A 10 8.94 -3.35 -11.87
N ARG A 11 7.69 -3.36 -12.34
CA ARG A 11 7.03 -2.15 -12.85
C ARG A 11 6.90 -1.10 -11.74
N ILE A 12 6.43 -1.49 -10.57
CA ILE A 12 6.23 -0.58 -9.44
C ILE A 12 7.57 -0.01 -8.97
N GLU A 13 8.58 -0.86 -8.76
CA GLU A 13 9.90 -0.42 -8.29
C GLU A 13 10.60 0.53 -9.27
N ARG A 14 10.37 0.40 -10.57
CA ARG A 14 11.04 1.23 -11.59
C ARG A 14 10.32 2.52 -11.94
N GLU A 15 8.99 2.53 -11.88
CA GLU A 15 8.20 3.62 -12.45
C GLU A 15 7.37 4.37 -11.41
N HIS A 16 7.27 3.82 -10.19
CA HIS A 16 6.46 4.38 -9.11
C HIS A 16 7.27 4.51 -7.81
N GLU A 17 8.59 4.62 -7.90
CA GLU A 17 9.48 4.90 -6.75
C GLU A 17 9.03 6.16 -6.01
N ASP A 18 8.65 7.21 -6.76
CA ASP A 18 8.12 8.46 -6.24
C ASP A 18 6.79 8.30 -5.49
N VAL A 19 5.98 7.28 -5.82
CA VAL A 19 4.78 6.93 -5.04
C VAL A 19 5.16 6.19 -3.78
N LEU A 20 6.13 5.27 -3.83
CA LEU A 20 6.62 4.54 -2.66
C LEU A 20 7.20 5.52 -1.63
N GLU A 21 8.06 6.45 -2.06
CA GLU A 21 8.61 7.52 -1.21
C GLU A 21 7.51 8.43 -0.64
N ALA A 22 6.49 8.76 -1.44
CA ALA A 22 5.39 9.59 -0.96
C ALA A 22 4.55 8.86 0.10
N VAL A 23 4.28 7.57 -0.06
CA VAL A 23 3.61 6.73 0.94
C VAL A 23 4.45 6.64 2.22
N ASP A 24 5.77 6.49 2.06
CA ASP A 24 6.75 6.47 3.15
C ASP A 24 6.71 7.76 3.98
N ALA A 25 6.82 8.91 3.32
CA ALA A 25 6.76 10.22 3.97
C ALA A 25 5.40 10.50 4.63
N CYS A 26 4.30 9.94 4.10
CA CYS A 26 2.99 10.00 4.76
C CYS A 26 2.99 9.20 6.07
N ALA A 27 3.65 8.04 6.09
CA ALA A 27 3.76 7.20 7.28
C ALA A 27 4.63 7.85 8.35
N ASP A 28 5.73 8.50 7.97
CA ASP A 28 6.57 9.28 8.88
C ASP A 28 5.80 10.43 9.53
N ALA A 29 4.98 11.15 8.74
CA ALA A 29 4.15 12.23 9.27
C ALA A 29 3.14 11.73 10.32
N VAL A 30 2.60 10.52 10.16
CA VAL A 30 1.74 9.90 11.15
C VAL A 30 2.53 9.48 12.38
N ALA A 31 3.67 8.80 12.19
CA ALA A 31 4.51 8.33 13.29
C ALA A 31 5.07 9.47 14.16
N ALA A 32 5.37 10.62 13.55
CA ALA A 32 5.82 11.82 14.26
C ALA A 32 4.79 12.37 15.26
N SER A 33 3.51 12.00 15.13
CA SER A 33 2.47 12.39 16.09
C SER A 33 2.40 11.49 17.32
N TRP A 34 3.11 10.36 17.33
CA TRP A 34 3.09 9.42 18.43
C TRP A 34 4.01 9.87 19.58
N ASN A 35 3.55 9.72 20.82
CA ASN A 35 4.34 10.02 22.02
C ASN A 35 5.50 9.02 22.27
N ARG A 36 5.57 7.94 21.49
CA ARG A 36 6.53 6.83 21.62
C ARG A 36 6.80 6.24 20.23
N GLU A 37 7.82 5.40 20.11
CA GLU A 37 8.20 4.70 18.86
C GLU A 37 7.09 3.81 18.25
N ALA A 38 6.08 3.46 19.04
CA ALA A 38 4.94 2.65 18.62
C ALA A 38 3.67 3.06 19.37
N THR A 39 2.51 2.84 18.74
CA THR A 39 1.18 3.02 19.33
C THR A 39 0.46 1.68 19.47
N SER A 40 -0.37 1.51 20.51
CA SER A 40 -1.30 0.37 20.61
C SER A 40 -2.69 0.68 20.06
N ASP A 41 -2.93 1.93 19.66
CA ASP A 41 -4.20 2.38 19.12
C ASP A 41 -4.20 2.29 17.59
N ARG A 42 -5.05 1.39 17.05
CA ARG A 42 -5.22 1.22 15.61
C ARG A 42 -5.80 2.47 14.94
N THR A 43 -6.67 3.20 15.63
CA THR A 43 -7.33 4.39 15.08
C THR A 43 -6.34 5.54 14.94
N ALA A 44 -5.34 5.62 15.81
CA ALA A 44 -4.18 6.52 15.67
C ALA A 44 -3.22 6.16 14.50
N VAL A 45 -3.50 5.09 13.76
CA VAL A 45 -2.75 4.70 12.56
C VAL A 45 -3.60 4.87 11.31
N VAL A 46 -4.74 4.17 11.22
CA VAL A 46 -5.48 4.04 9.95
C VAL A 46 -6.07 5.37 9.51
N ASP A 47 -6.81 6.06 10.38
CA ASP A 47 -7.55 7.27 10.00
C ASP A 47 -6.62 8.47 9.74
N PRO A 48 -5.58 8.73 10.57
CA PRO A 48 -4.57 9.74 10.27
C PRO A 48 -3.83 9.43 8.97
N PHE A 49 -3.46 8.16 8.75
CA PHE A 49 -2.71 7.80 7.54
C PHE A 49 -3.54 7.94 6.28
N GLN A 50 -4.81 7.50 6.29
CA GLN A 50 -5.73 7.76 5.19
C GLN A 50 -5.88 9.27 4.93
N THR A 51 -6.09 10.06 5.98
CA THR A 51 -6.22 11.52 5.88
C THR A 51 -4.98 12.17 5.27
N VAL A 52 -3.77 11.74 5.67
CA VAL A 52 -2.52 12.30 5.15
C VAL A 52 -2.30 11.92 3.69
N LEU A 53 -2.59 10.66 3.30
CA LEU A 53 -2.53 10.21 1.90
C LEU A 53 -3.46 11.01 1.00
N GLU A 54 -4.68 11.29 1.46
CA GLU A 54 -5.67 12.10 0.74
C GLU A 54 -5.20 13.55 0.61
N LYS A 55 -4.81 14.19 1.73
CA LYS A 55 -4.33 15.59 1.74
C LYS A 55 -3.11 15.82 0.87
N ARG A 56 -2.22 14.83 0.77
CA ARG A 56 -1.01 14.90 -0.08
C ARG A 56 -1.24 14.43 -1.51
N GLY A 57 -2.47 14.05 -1.89
CA GLY A 57 -2.80 13.56 -3.23
C GLY A 57 -2.18 12.19 -3.58
N VAL A 58 -1.64 11.47 -2.59
CA VAL A 58 -1.05 10.14 -2.78
C VAL A 58 -2.15 9.12 -3.03
N ALA A 59 -3.28 9.21 -2.31
CA ALA A 59 -4.41 8.31 -2.47
C ALA A 59 -4.91 8.26 -3.93
N SER A 60 -4.99 9.40 -4.61
CA SER A 60 -5.40 9.50 -6.03
C SER A 60 -4.40 8.91 -7.02
N ARG A 61 -3.15 8.67 -6.63
CA ARG A 61 -2.11 8.07 -7.49
C ARG A 61 -2.11 6.55 -7.44
N LEU A 62 -2.56 5.96 -6.33
CA LEU A 62 -2.58 4.50 -6.11
C LEU A 62 -3.35 3.69 -7.17
N PRO A 63 -4.49 4.14 -7.73
CA PRO A 63 -5.16 3.42 -8.80
C PRO A 63 -4.32 3.29 -10.08
N ARG A 64 -3.49 4.28 -10.38
CA ARG A 64 -2.58 4.23 -11.53
C ARG A 64 -1.47 3.21 -11.30
N VAL A 65 -0.90 3.15 -10.09
CA VAL A 65 0.07 2.10 -9.72
C VAL A 65 -0.52 0.71 -9.98
N LEU A 66 -1.78 0.49 -9.57
CA LEU A 66 -2.46 -0.78 -9.81
C LEU A 66 -2.66 -1.07 -11.31
N ALA A 67 -3.10 -0.07 -12.09
CA ALA A 67 -3.31 -0.21 -13.52
C ALA A 67 -2.00 -0.54 -14.25
N ASP A 68 -0.93 0.19 -13.98
CA ASP A 68 0.38 0.00 -14.61
C ASP A 68 0.99 -1.36 -14.21
N ALA A 69 0.81 -1.78 -12.95
CA ALA A 69 1.23 -3.10 -12.48
C ALA A 69 0.49 -4.23 -13.19
N VAL A 70 -0.82 -4.10 -13.44
CA VAL A 70 -1.60 -5.08 -14.20
C VAL A 70 -1.18 -5.11 -15.67
N ASP A 71 -1.01 -3.95 -16.30
CA ASP A 71 -0.53 -3.84 -17.69
C ASP A 71 0.82 -4.56 -17.88
N ALA A 72 1.76 -4.37 -16.95
CA ALA A 72 3.06 -5.03 -16.96
C ALA A 72 2.98 -6.57 -16.95
N THR A 73 1.86 -7.14 -16.50
CA THR A 73 1.64 -8.60 -16.49
C THR A 73 1.04 -9.13 -17.78
N GLY A 74 0.74 -8.27 -18.77
CA GLY A 74 0.06 -8.64 -20.01
C GLY A 74 -1.43 -8.92 -19.81
N HIS A 75 -2.00 -8.49 -18.68
CA HIS A 75 -3.42 -8.62 -18.37
C HIS A 75 -4.09 -7.24 -18.35
N ALA A 76 -5.43 -7.24 -18.37
CA ALA A 76 -6.23 -6.03 -18.36
C ALA A 76 -7.17 -6.02 -17.16
N LEU A 77 -7.46 -4.80 -16.67
CA LEU A 77 -8.51 -4.57 -15.68
C LEU A 77 -9.88 -4.56 -16.36
N SER A 78 -10.88 -5.17 -15.73
CA SER A 78 -12.26 -5.14 -16.24
C SER A 78 -12.93 -3.76 -16.13
N ALA A 79 -12.37 -2.85 -15.33
CA ALA A 79 -12.83 -1.48 -15.17
C ALA A 79 -11.70 -0.58 -14.65
N SER A 80 -11.82 0.73 -14.88
CA SER A 80 -10.87 1.72 -14.41
C SER A 80 -10.85 1.76 -12.86
N PRO A 81 -9.68 1.57 -12.22
CA PRO A 81 -9.60 1.54 -10.77
C PRO A 81 -9.79 2.95 -10.20
N VAL A 82 -10.42 3.02 -9.02
CA VAL A 82 -10.67 4.26 -8.27
C VAL A 82 -9.94 4.22 -6.92
N PRO A 83 -9.67 5.35 -6.25
CA PRO A 83 -8.94 5.39 -4.98
C PRO A 83 -9.83 4.98 -3.79
N ALA A 84 -10.55 3.88 -3.93
CA ALA A 84 -11.52 3.37 -2.98
C ALA A 84 -11.67 1.85 -3.15
N PRO A 85 -12.32 1.16 -2.19
CA PRO A 85 -12.68 -0.24 -2.36
C PRO A 85 -13.52 -0.44 -3.64
N PRO A 86 -13.34 -1.57 -4.36
CA PRO A 86 -12.47 -2.68 -3.99
C PRO A 86 -11.00 -2.48 -4.36
N TYR A 87 -10.62 -1.47 -5.14
CA TYR A 87 -9.28 -1.36 -5.73
C TYR A 87 -8.22 -0.93 -4.74
N VAL A 88 -8.55 0.00 -3.84
CA VAL A 88 -7.62 0.58 -2.87
C VAL A 88 -8.25 0.54 -1.48
N VAL A 89 -7.53 0.01 -0.51
CA VAL A 89 -7.94 -0.03 0.90
C VAL A 89 -6.76 0.40 1.77
N VAL A 90 -6.97 1.35 2.67
CA VAL A 90 -5.95 1.70 3.68
C VAL A 90 -6.15 0.81 4.91
N THR A 91 -5.06 0.21 5.40
CA THR A 91 -5.08 -0.69 6.55
C THR A 91 -4.08 -0.23 7.62
N SER A 92 -4.04 -0.92 8.75
CA SER A 92 -3.06 -0.64 9.82
C SER A 92 -1.62 -1.04 9.47
N ARG A 93 -1.38 -1.61 8.28
CA ARG A 93 -0.05 -1.86 7.72
C ARG A 93 0.34 -0.87 6.64
N GLY A 94 -0.65 -0.27 5.97
CA GLY A 94 -0.46 0.56 4.79
C GLY A 94 -1.55 0.33 3.74
N PRO A 95 -1.40 0.94 2.55
CA PRO A 95 -2.31 0.75 1.42
C PRO A 95 -2.23 -0.67 0.86
N VAL A 96 -3.39 -1.20 0.48
CA VAL A 96 -3.56 -2.47 -0.23
C VAL A 96 -4.27 -2.19 -1.54
N LEU A 97 -3.62 -2.55 -2.65
CA LEU A 97 -4.18 -2.47 -4.00
C LEU A 97 -4.56 -3.87 -4.45
N ARG A 98 -5.72 -4.04 -5.08
CA ARG A 98 -6.14 -5.35 -5.59
C ARG A 98 -6.91 -5.28 -6.87
N ALA A 99 -6.68 -6.27 -7.72
CA ALA A 99 -7.39 -6.47 -8.96
C ALA A 99 -7.60 -7.96 -9.23
N THR A 100 -8.73 -8.29 -9.83
CA THR A 100 -8.93 -9.61 -10.44
C THR A 100 -8.41 -9.56 -11.87
N ILE A 101 -7.49 -10.45 -12.20
CA ILE A 101 -6.90 -10.63 -13.53
C ILE A 101 -7.09 -12.09 -13.98
N GLY A 102 -6.81 -12.39 -15.24
CA GLY A 102 -7.00 -13.75 -15.81
C GLY A 102 -6.54 -14.91 -14.93
N PRO A 103 -5.30 -14.90 -14.39
CA PRO A 103 -4.76 -16.01 -13.61
C PRO A 103 -5.15 -16.00 -12.13
N GLY A 104 -5.86 -14.99 -11.62
CA GLY A 104 -6.22 -14.90 -10.20
C GLY A 104 -6.36 -13.47 -9.69
N ARG A 105 -6.22 -13.28 -8.38
CA ARG A 105 -6.28 -11.96 -7.75
C ARG A 105 -4.88 -11.43 -7.49
N LEU A 106 -4.51 -10.37 -8.20
CA LEU A 106 -3.29 -9.62 -7.92
C LEU A 106 -3.52 -8.76 -6.67
N VAL A 107 -2.68 -8.94 -5.66
CA VAL A 107 -2.69 -8.15 -4.42
C VAL A 107 -1.31 -7.50 -4.26
N ILE A 108 -1.31 -6.18 -4.08
CA ILE A 108 -0.13 -5.36 -3.86
C ILE A 108 -0.30 -4.68 -2.51
N ARG A 109 0.67 -4.83 -1.62
CA ARG A 109 0.69 -4.16 -0.33
C ARG A 109 1.90 -3.26 -0.26
N LEU A 110 1.69 -2.04 0.20
CA LEU A 110 2.75 -1.10 0.52
C LEU A 110 2.81 -1.03 2.05
N ASP A 111 3.60 -1.93 2.65
CA ASP A 111 3.68 -2.05 4.10
C ASP A 111 4.64 -0.98 4.65
N VAL A 112 4.09 0.03 5.32
CA VAL A 112 4.84 1.10 6.00
C VAL A 112 4.73 1.04 7.52
N PHE A 113 3.77 0.25 8.03
CA PHE A 113 3.63 -0.07 9.44
C PHE A 113 3.73 -1.58 9.67
N GLU A 114 4.38 -1.94 10.76
CA GLU A 114 4.43 -3.30 11.29
C GLU A 114 3.41 -3.47 12.40
N VAL A 115 2.71 -4.60 12.41
CA VAL A 115 1.83 -5.00 13.52
C VAL A 115 2.58 -6.00 14.39
N VAL A 116 3.08 -5.53 15.52
CA VAL A 116 3.76 -6.34 16.54
C VAL A 116 2.71 -6.96 17.44
N ARG A 117 2.53 -8.28 17.31
CA ARG A 117 1.56 -9.04 18.12
C ARG A 117 2.07 -9.19 19.55
N GLY A 118 1.17 -8.98 20.51
CA GLY A 118 1.43 -9.05 21.94
C GLY A 118 0.21 -8.57 22.73
N GLU A 119 0.37 -8.42 24.04
CA GLU A 119 -0.66 -7.88 24.93
C GLU A 119 -0.15 -6.59 25.59
N PRO A 120 -0.48 -5.39 25.06
CA PRO A 120 -1.32 -5.15 23.88
C PRO A 120 -0.57 -5.30 22.55
N THR A 121 -1.31 -5.48 21.46
CA THR A 121 -0.79 -5.38 20.09
C THR A 121 -0.31 -3.95 19.85
N ARG A 122 0.81 -3.80 19.13
CA ARG A 122 1.41 -2.49 18.82
C ARG A 122 1.62 -2.32 17.32
N TYR A 123 1.58 -1.08 16.89
CA TYR A 123 1.85 -0.63 15.54
C TYR A 123 3.12 0.20 15.57
N ARG A 124 4.09 -0.19 14.74
CA ARG A 124 5.39 0.47 14.65
C ARG A 124 5.61 0.94 13.22
N ARG A 125 6.18 2.12 13.06
CA ARG A 125 6.63 2.62 11.77
C ARG A 125 7.81 1.79 11.28
N ARG A 126 7.76 1.32 10.03
CA ARG A 126 8.90 0.67 9.35
C ARG A 126 9.95 1.71 8.93
N ASP A 127 11.14 1.26 8.60
CA ASP A 127 12.11 2.08 7.86
C ASP A 127 11.91 1.79 6.37
N GLY A 128 11.29 2.74 5.66
CA GLY A 128 10.89 2.57 4.27
C GLY A 128 9.53 1.89 4.05
N THR A 129 9.20 1.69 2.76
CA THR A 129 8.00 0.98 2.29
C THR A 129 8.38 -0.42 1.83
N ASP A 130 7.86 -1.45 2.51
CA ASP A 130 8.01 -2.83 2.08
C ASP A 130 6.93 -3.19 1.05
N LEU A 131 7.34 -3.28 -0.22
CA LEU A 131 6.48 -3.68 -1.33
C LEU A 131 6.30 -5.19 -1.33
N VAL A 132 5.08 -5.66 -1.11
CA VAL A 132 4.71 -7.08 -1.21
C VAL A 132 3.71 -7.27 -2.34
N VAL A 133 4.03 -8.16 -3.29
CA VAL A 133 3.16 -8.50 -4.42
C VAL A 133 2.86 -9.99 -4.39
N SER A 134 1.59 -10.36 -4.50
CA SER A 134 1.13 -11.74 -4.51
C SER A 134 0.02 -11.96 -5.54
N LEU A 135 -0.11 -13.21 -5.97
CA LEU A 135 -1.21 -13.68 -6.80
C LEU A 135 -1.95 -14.77 -6.00
N GLU A 136 -3.21 -14.54 -5.69
CA GLU A 136 -4.12 -15.45 -4.96
C GLU A 136 -5.06 -16.20 -5.91
#